data_AF-A0A2S0JQC0-F1
#
_entry.id   AF-A0A2S0JQC0-F1
#
_cell.length_a   1.000
_cell.length_b   1.000
_cell.length_c   1.000
_cell.angle_alpha   90.00
_cell.angle_beta   90.00
_cell.angle_gamma   90.00
#
_symmetry.space_group_name_H-M   'P 1'
#
loop_
_entity.id
_entity.type
_entity.pdbx_description
1 polymer ?
#
loop_
_entity_poly.entity_id
_entity_poly.type
_entity_poly.pdbx_seq_one_letter_code
_entity_poly.pdbx_strand_id
1 'polypeptide(L)'
;MKKWIMLSFLLIYLAGCQPFMGGQAVIDWVDFIQWNGQEYNGVHNSEIADASFIEKEIGEVRFKVADNVSNPSYQLKDGDAAFHEKGTKLYSIKGKDNIIAVKDEAAINGYRIYFAMDNSKYKWHFDDVSLEQVKKIEIYKSATPAGNQQIATIEDKAGIENFLEILSNSKEAPAFQPNTSTGDPISYQIILYTDEPITYKYSVHYDGNTYFWYPSETAILSDDIQHFISEK
;
A
#
# COMPACT_ATOMS: atom_id res chain seq x y z
N MET A 1 -13.89 25.77 -66.10
CA MET A 1 -12.60 25.16 -65.73
C MET A 1 -12.02 25.72 -64.42
N LYS A 2 -12.07 27.03 -64.14
CA LYS A 2 -11.53 27.64 -62.90
C LYS A 2 -12.26 27.25 -61.59
N LYS A 3 -13.55 26.91 -61.65
CA LYS A 3 -14.37 26.53 -60.46
C LYS A 3 -14.17 25.07 -60.00
N TRP A 4 -13.68 24.18 -60.87
CA TRP A 4 -13.39 22.78 -60.50
C TRP A 4 -12.01 22.61 -59.87
N ILE A 5 -11.04 23.47 -60.23
CA ILE A 5 -9.71 23.51 -59.61
C ILE A 5 -9.80 23.97 -58.14
N MET A 6 -10.74 24.87 -57.83
CA MET A 6 -10.95 25.36 -56.46
C MET A 6 -11.61 24.31 -55.54
N LEU A 7 -12.36 23.35 -56.10
CA LEU A 7 -12.99 22.26 -55.34
C LEU A 7 -11.98 21.14 -55.01
N SER A 8 -11.02 20.87 -55.90
CA SER A 8 -9.93 19.92 -55.63
C SER A 8 -8.93 20.40 -54.59
N PHE A 9 -8.69 21.72 -54.48
CA PHE A 9 -7.83 22.27 -53.44
C PHE A 9 -8.47 22.18 -52.03
N LEU A 10 -9.80 22.23 -51.93
CA LEU A 10 -10.50 22.15 -50.64
C LEU A 10 -10.50 20.73 -50.04
N LEU A 11 -10.44 19.69 -50.88
CA LEU A 11 -10.39 18.29 -50.45
C LEU A 11 -9.03 17.88 -49.87
N ILE A 12 -7.94 18.55 -50.27
CA ILE A 12 -6.58 18.25 -49.76
C ILE A 12 -6.38 18.84 -48.35
N TYR A 13 -7.10 19.90 -47.99
CA TYR A 13 -7.07 20.46 -46.63
C TYR A 13 -7.87 19.66 -45.59
N LEU A 14 -8.69 18.70 -46.02
CA LEU A 14 -9.41 17.77 -45.13
C LEU A 14 -8.63 16.48 -44.85
N ALA A 15 -7.48 16.27 -45.50
CA ALA A 15 -6.50 15.28 -45.07
C ALA A 15 -5.70 15.84 -43.88
N GLY A 16 -6.40 16.12 -42.78
CA GLY A 16 -5.74 16.32 -41.49
C GLY A 16 -4.95 15.05 -41.17
N CYS A 17 -3.66 15.20 -40.88
CA CYS A 17 -2.82 14.13 -40.39
C CYS A 17 -3.54 13.44 -39.22
N GLN A 18 -4.11 12.26 -39.45
CA GLN A 18 -4.33 11.32 -38.36
C GLN A 18 -2.93 11.06 -37.81
N PRO A 19 -2.63 11.40 -36.55
CA PRO A 19 -1.38 10.95 -35.96
C PRO A 19 -1.45 9.44 -35.96
N PHE A 20 -0.75 8.83 -36.91
CA PHE A 20 -0.37 7.43 -36.90
C PHE A 20 0.69 7.26 -35.81
N MET A 21 0.31 7.61 -34.58
CA MET A 21 1.12 7.48 -33.39
C MET A 21 0.56 6.30 -32.63
N GLY A 22 0.88 5.10 -33.13
CA GLY A 22 0.87 3.87 -32.34
C GLY A 22 1.98 3.89 -31.30
N GLY A 23 2.05 4.97 -30.51
CA GLY A 23 2.85 4.98 -29.30
C GLY A 23 2.13 4.08 -28.30
N GLN A 24 2.74 2.95 -27.96
CA GLN A 24 2.26 2.16 -26.83
C GLN A 24 2.35 3.05 -25.59
N ALA A 25 1.21 3.42 -25.03
CA ALA A 25 1.20 4.12 -23.76
C ALA A 25 1.71 3.13 -22.69
N VAL A 26 2.75 3.53 -21.97
CA VAL A 26 3.15 2.86 -20.73
C VAL A 26 2.20 3.40 -19.66
N ILE A 27 1.32 2.53 -19.18
CA ILE A 27 0.36 2.85 -18.12
C ILE A 27 0.99 2.46 -16.80
N ASP A 28 1.09 3.42 -15.88
CA ASP A 28 1.46 3.15 -14.49
C ASP A 28 0.20 2.74 -13.73
N TRP A 29 0.17 1.50 -13.24
CA TRP A 29 -1.00 0.92 -12.61
C TRP A 29 -0.92 1.09 -11.09
N VAL A 30 -2.02 1.48 -10.47
CA VAL A 30 -2.17 1.34 -9.01
C VAL A 30 -2.42 -0.14 -8.69
N ASP A 31 -2.00 -0.61 -7.51
CA ASP A 31 -2.29 -1.98 -7.07
C ASP A 31 -3.80 -2.14 -6.80
N PHE A 32 -4.55 -2.69 -7.75
CA PHE A 32 -5.99 -2.90 -7.65
C PHE A 32 -6.42 -4.32 -8.03
N ILE A 33 -7.63 -4.69 -7.59
CA ILE A 33 -8.40 -5.86 -8.02
C ILE A 33 -9.84 -5.44 -8.27
N GLN A 34 -10.36 -5.68 -9.48
CA GLN A 34 -11.76 -5.47 -9.82
C GLN A 34 -12.54 -6.76 -9.52
N TRP A 35 -13.46 -6.72 -8.57
CA TRP A 35 -14.22 -7.89 -8.14
C TRP A 35 -15.66 -7.55 -7.79
N ASN A 36 -16.61 -8.32 -8.35
CA ASN A 36 -18.05 -8.19 -8.09
C ASN A 36 -18.59 -6.76 -8.27
N GLY A 37 -18.18 -6.09 -9.36
CA GLY A 37 -18.58 -4.72 -9.67
C GLY A 37 -17.90 -3.63 -8.85
N GLN A 38 -16.93 -3.97 -7.99
CA GLN A 38 -16.23 -3.05 -7.10
C GLN A 38 -14.71 -3.13 -7.31
N GLU A 39 -14.05 -1.98 -7.34
CA GLU A 39 -12.59 -1.89 -7.33
C GLU A 39 -12.08 -1.98 -5.89
N TYR A 40 -11.03 -2.77 -5.67
CA TYR A 40 -10.34 -2.89 -4.38
C TYR A 40 -8.88 -2.50 -4.54
N ASN A 41 -8.38 -1.62 -3.68
CA ASN A 41 -6.99 -1.17 -3.71
C ASN A 41 -6.14 -1.87 -2.66
N GLY A 42 -4.92 -2.24 -3.06
CA GLY A 42 -3.92 -2.82 -2.18
C GLY A 42 -3.59 -1.85 -1.05
N VAL A 43 -3.57 -2.35 0.18
CA VAL A 43 -3.21 -1.54 1.35
C VAL A 43 -1.80 -1.87 1.81
N HIS A 44 -0.99 -0.82 1.91
CA HIS A 44 0.41 -0.93 2.30
C HIS A 44 0.64 -0.63 3.78
N ASN A 45 -0.31 -0.01 4.49
CA ASN A 45 -0.18 0.42 5.89
C ASN A 45 -0.97 -0.49 6.86
N SER A 46 -1.18 -1.74 6.48
CA SER A 46 -1.90 -2.73 7.29
C SER A 46 -1.51 -4.14 6.86
N GLU A 47 -1.75 -5.09 7.75
CA GLU A 47 -1.62 -6.53 7.52
C GLU A 47 -2.88 -7.24 8.04
N ILE A 48 -3.10 -8.49 7.62
CA ILE A 48 -4.01 -9.35 8.36
C ILE A 48 -3.43 -9.61 9.76
N ALA A 49 -4.24 -9.55 10.81
CA ALA A 49 -3.77 -9.76 12.18
C ALA A 49 -3.38 -11.23 12.44
N ASP A 50 -4.09 -12.16 11.82
CA ASP A 50 -3.82 -13.60 11.91
C ASP A 50 -4.48 -14.32 10.73
N ALA A 51 -3.84 -15.38 10.22
CA ALA A 51 -4.38 -16.14 9.09
C ALA A 51 -5.74 -16.82 9.42
N SER A 52 -6.09 -17.01 10.69
CA SER A 52 -7.38 -17.54 11.13
C SER A 52 -8.57 -16.59 10.86
N PHE A 53 -8.31 -15.32 10.53
CA PHE A 53 -9.36 -14.40 10.07
C PHE A 53 -9.71 -14.57 8.59
N ILE A 54 -8.91 -15.32 7.83
CA ILE A 54 -9.22 -15.67 6.45
C ILE A 54 -10.31 -16.73 6.43
N GLU A 55 -11.40 -16.47 5.72
CA GLU A 55 -12.54 -17.38 5.63
C GLU A 55 -12.48 -18.23 4.35
N LYS A 56 -13.39 -17.98 3.40
CA LYS A 56 -13.54 -18.78 2.19
C LYS A 56 -12.96 -18.07 0.97
N GLU A 57 -12.54 -18.87 0.00
CA GLU A 57 -12.31 -18.41 -1.37
C GLU A 57 -13.62 -17.83 -1.91
N ILE A 58 -13.57 -16.59 -2.39
CA ILE A 58 -14.71 -15.89 -2.98
C ILE A 58 -14.58 -15.79 -4.49
N GLY A 59 -13.37 -15.93 -5.03
CA GLY A 59 -13.11 -15.77 -6.45
C GLY A 59 -11.65 -15.96 -6.82
N GLU A 60 -11.33 -15.60 -8.05
CA GLU A 60 -9.97 -15.62 -8.57
C GLU A 60 -9.74 -14.53 -9.60
N VAL A 61 -8.48 -14.11 -9.73
CA VAL A 61 -8.03 -13.23 -10.80
C VAL A 61 -8.15 -13.96 -12.13
N ARG A 62 -8.75 -13.31 -13.11
CA ARG A 62 -8.98 -13.83 -14.47
C ARG A 62 -8.01 -13.23 -15.48
N PHE A 63 -7.50 -12.04 -15.21
CA PHE A 63 -6.62 -11.31 -16.11
C PHE A 63 -5.71 -10.34 -15.37
N LYS A 64 -4.41 -10.41 -15.66
CA LYS A 64 -3.42 -9.42 -15.20
C LYS A 64 -3.38 -8.28 -16.19
N VAL A 65 -3.59 -7.06 -15.71
CA VAL A 65 -3.67 -5.86 -16.56
C VAL A 65 -2.29 -5.29 -16.84
N ALA A 66 -1.39 -5.26 -15.84
CA ALA A 66 0.00 -4.87 -16.05
C ALA A 66 0.64 -5.76 -17.13
N ASP A 67 1.45 -5.13 -17.98
CA ASP A 67 2.13 -5.73 -19.13
C ASP A 67 1.24 -6.25 -20.26
N ASN A 68 -0.08 -6.34 -20.06
CA ASN A 68 -1.02 -6.89 -21.05
C ASN A 68 -1.95 -5.81 -21.64
N VAL A 69 -2.07 -4.65 -20.98
CA VAL A 69 -2.89 -3.53 -21.45
C VAL A 69 -2.03 -2.28 -21.66
N SER A 70 -2.02 -1.80 -22.90
CA SER A 70 -1.38 -0.53 -23.32
C SER A 70 -2.38 0.51 -23.83
N ASN A 71 -3.68 0.17 -23.85
CA ASN A 71 -4.74 1.09 -24.24
C ASN A 71 -5.25 1.84 -23.01
N PRO A 72 -5.02 3.17 -22.88
CA PRO A 72 -5.48 3.95 -21.74
C PRO A 72 -7.00 4.06 -21.65
N SER A 73 -7.74 3.71 -22.72
CA SER A 73 -9.21 3.64 -22.71
C SER A 73 -9.75 2.26 -22.31
N TYR A 74 -8.89 1.32 -21.89
CA TYR A 74 -9.33 0.01 -21.41
C TYR A 74 -10.27 0.16 -20.21
N GLN A 75 -11.37 -0.58 -20.25
CA GLN A 75 -12.36 -0.61 -19.18
C GLN A 75 -12.13 -1.86 -18.35
N LEU A 76 -11.85 -1.66 -17.06
CA LEU A 76 -11.66 -2.74 -16.10
C LEU A 76 -12.91 -3.61 -15.99
N LYS A 77 -12.70 -4.92 -15.79
CA LYS A 77 -13.76 -5.92 -15.67
C LYS A 77 -13.55 -6.79 -14.45
N ASP A 78 -14.61 -7.41 -13.97
CA ASP A 78 -14.53 -8.35 -12.84
C ASP A 78 -13.56 -9.51 -13.14
N GLY A 79 -12.58 -9.66 -12.24
CA GLY A 79 -11.45 -10.57 -12.35
C GLY A 79 -10.18 -9.93 -12.91
N ASP A 80 -10.20 -8.65 -13.29
CA ASP A 80 -8.99 -7.92 -13.62
C ASP A 80 -8.22 -7.58 -12.33
N ALA A 81 -6.90 -7.74 -12.35
CA ALA A 81 -6.00 -7.26 -11.30
C ALA A 81 -4.81 -6.55 -11.93
N ALA A 82 -4.30 -5.52 -11.27
CA ALA A 82 -3.12 -4.80 -11.75
C ALA A 82 -1.92 -5.74 -11.91
N PHE A 83 -1.53 -6.39 -10.82
CA PHE A 83 -0.24 -7.11 -10.73
C PHE A 83 -0.35 -8.61 -10.52
N HIS A 84 -1.50 -9.10 -10.05
CA HIS A 84 -1.70 -10.52 -9.77
C HIS A 84 -1.88 -11.34 -11.04
N GLU A 85 -1.25 -12.51 -11.06
CA GLU A 85 -1.38 -13.45 -12.16
C GLU A 85 -2.78 -14.09 -12.23
N LYS A 86 -3.16 -14.55 -13.42
CA LYS A 86 -4.40 -15.30 -13.61
C LYS A 86 -4.40 -16.58 -12.74
N GLY A 87 -5.51 -16.83 -12.06
CA GLY A 87 -5.72 -17.96 -11.16
C GLY A 87 -5.39 -17.66 -9.70
N THR A 88 -4.86 -16.48 -9.38
CA THR A 88 -4.65 -16.04 -8.00
C THR A 88 -5.98 -15.98 -7.26
N LYS A 89 -6.05 -16.68 -6.12
CA LYS A 89 -7.28 -16.80 -5.33
C LYS A 89 -7.54 -15.58 -4.47
N LEU A 90 -8.81 -15.18 -4.41
CA LEU A 90 -9.32 -14.10 -3.58
C LEU A 90 -10.08 -14.71 -2.41
N TYR A 91 -9.85 -14.19 -1.21
CA TYR A 91 -10.46 -14.68 0.02
C TYR A 91 -11.24 -13.58 0.74
N SER A 92 -12.29 -13.99 1.45
CA SER A 92 -13.04 -13.14 2.38
C SER A 92 -12.34 -13.08 3.74
N ILE A 93 -12.55 -11.98 4.46
CA ILE A 93 -12.06 -11.78 5.82
C ILE A 93 -13.24 -11.73 6.78
N LYS A 94 -13.11 -12.42 7.92
CA LYS A 94 -14.15 -12.53 8.93
C LYS A 94 -14.69 -11.17 9.36
N GLY A 95 -15.99 -10.95 9.15
CA GLY A 95 -16.69 -9.73 9.57
C GLY A 95 -16.33 -8.46 8.78
N LYS A 96 -15.68 -8.59 7.61
CA LYS A 96 -15.23 -7.47 6.79
C LYS A 96 -15.61 -7.67 5.32
N ASP A 97 -16.78 -7.18 4.92
CA ASP A 97 -17.29 -7.35 3.55
C ASP A 97 -16.62 -6.45 2.52
N ASN A 98 -15.96 -5.37 2.97
CA ASN A 98 -15.27 -4.40 2.12
C ASN A 98 -13.76 -4.64 2.04
N ILE A 99 -13.29 -5.82 2.45
CA ILE A 99 -11.88 -6.20 2.40
C ILE A 99 -11.77 -7.60 1.81
N ILE A 100 -10.84 -7.76 0.87
CA ILE A 100 -10.46 -9.07 0.34
C ILE A 100 -8.99 -9.33 0.61
N ALA A 101 -8.63 -10.60 0.72
CA ALA A 101 -7.26 -11.02 0.95
C ALA A 101 -6.73 -11.84 -0.24
N VAL A 102 -5.43 -11.70 -0.50
CA VAL A 102 -4.68 -12.48 -1.47
C VAL A 102 -3.44 -13.03 -0.79
N LYS A 103 -3.14 -14.31 -1.00
CA LYS A 103 -1.95 -14.93 -0.42
C LYS A 103 -0.68 -14.27 -0.97
N ASP A 104 0.20 -13.85 -0.09
CA ASP A 104 1.46 -13.17 -0.41
C ASP A 104 2.54 -13.64 0.58
N GLU A 105 3.55 -14.36 0.09
CA GLU A 105 4.61 -14.91 0.95
C GLU A 105 5.51 -13.82 1.54
N ALA A 106 5.52 -12.61 0.96
CA ALA A 106 6.25 -11.47 1.48
C ALA A 106 5.48 -10.72 2.58
N ALA A 107 4.17 -10.96 2.73
CA ALA A 107 3.36 -10.35 3.77
C ALA A 107 3.62 -11.03 5.12
N ILE A 108 3.62 -10.25 6.21
CA ILE A 108 4.04 -10.72 7.55
C ILE A 108 3.18 -11.86 8.06
N ASN A 109 1.89 -11.87 7.73
CA ASN A 109 0.95 -12.95 8.06
C ASN A 109 0.46 -13.71 6.81
N GLY A 110 1.24 -13.67 5.72
CA GLY A 110 1.03 -14.49 4.53
C GLY A 110 -0.09 -14.03 3.60
N TYR A 111 -0.73 -12.90 3.87
CA TYR A 111 -1.78 -12.32 3.03
C TYR A 111 -1.62 -10.82 2.90
N ARG A 112 -1.68 -10.35 1.65
CA ARG A 112 -1.93 -8.95 1.33
C ARG A 112 -3.43 -8.69 1.35
N ILE A 113 -3.82 -7.52 1.84
CA ILE A 113 -5.22 -7.12 1.92
C ILE A 113 -5.52 -5.98 0.95
N TYR A 114 -6.75 -5.98 0.45
CA TYR A 114 -7.27 -5.04 -0.53
C TYR A 114 -8.61 -4.50 -0.05
N PHE A 115 -8.80 -3.19 -0.13
CA PHE A 115 -9.99 -2.52 0.38
C PHE A 115 -10.85 -1.99 -0.74
N ALA A 116 -12.16 -2.20 -0.63
CA ALA A 116 -13.12 -1.65 -1.58
C ALA A 116 -12.98 -0.13 -1.63
N MET A 117 -12.81 0.41 -2.83
CA MET A 117 -12.94 1.84 -3.10
C MET A 117 -14.41 2.27 -2.97
N ASP A 118 -14.85 2.54 -1.75
CA ASP A 118 -16.04 3.33 -1.50
C ASP A 118 -15.65 4.74 -1.02
N ASN A 119 -16.62 5.66 -0.92
CA ASN A 119 -16.39 7.01 -0.42
C ASN A 119 -16.10 7.05 1.11
N SER A 120 -15.90 5.92 1.78
CA SER A 120 -15.50 5.90 3.18
C SER A 120 -13.99 6.17 3.26
N LYS A 121 -13.65 7.29 3.90
CA LYS A 121 -12.26 7.65 4.20
C LYS A 121 -11.72 6.60 5.15
N TYR A 122 -11.00 5.63 4.61
CA TYR A 122 -10.35 4.63 5.44
C TYR A 122 -9.29 5.28 6.33
N LYS A 123 -9.29 4.81 7.58
CA LYS A 123 -8.63 5.40 8.73
C LYS A 123 -7.23 4.82 8.93
N TRP A 124 -6.33 5.08 7.99
CA TRP A 124 -4.94 4.59 8.07
C TRP A 124 -4.01 5.52 8.85
N HIS A 125 -4.47 6.73 9.17
CA HIS A 125 -3.70 7.69 9.95
C HIS A 125 -3.52 7.19 11.38
N PHE A 126 -2.36 7.49 11.96
CA PHE A 126 -2.07 7.13 13.34
C PHE A 126 -3.10 7.72 14.32
N ASP A 127 -3.61 8.92 14.03
CA ASP A 127 -4.63 9.60 14.84
C ASP A 127 -5.98 8.87 14.86
N ASP A 128 -6.23 7.97 13.91
CA ASP A 128 -7.44 7.17 13.89
C ASP A 128 -7.31 5.85 14.68
N VAL A 129 -6.10 5.50 15.13
CA VAL A 129 -5.86 4.29 15.90
C VAL A 129 -6.46 4.45 17.29
N SER A 130 -7.30 3.50 17.68
CA SER A 130 -7.76 3.39 19.06
C SER A 130 -6.64 2.82 19.92
N LEU A 131 -5.72 3.67 20.40
CA LEU A 131 -4.52 3.26 21.13
C LEU A 131 -4.81 2.36 22.35
N GLU A 132 -5.94 2.58 23.03
CA GLU A 132 -6.39 1.76 24.16
C GLU A 132 -6.73 0.30 23.79
N GLN A 133 -7.00 0.04 22.51
CA GLN A 133 -7.31 -1.30 21.99
C GLN A 133 -6.07 -2.06 21.53
N VAL A 134 -4.89 -1.43 21.53
CA VAL A 134 -3.64 -2.11 21.14
C VAL A 134 -3.26 -3.15 22.20
N LYS A 135 -3.10 -4.40 21.78
CA LYS A 135 -2.80 -5.55 22.65
C LYS A 135 -1.41 -6.13 22.46
N LYS A 136 -0.83 -5.93 21.29
CA LYS A 136 0.49 -6.43 20.92
C LYS A 136 1.11 -5.47 19.91
N ILE A 137 2.41 -5.26 20.05
CA ILE A 137 3.22 -4.54 19.07
C ILE A 137 4.31 -5.47 18.59
N GLU A 138 4.44 -5.62 17.28
CA GLU A 138 5.58 -6.31 16.68
C GLU A 138 6.41 -5.32 15.87
N ILE A 139 7.73 -5.51 15.94
CA ILE A 139 8.69 -4.64 15.27
C ILE A 139 9.54 -5.52 14.36
N TYR A 140 9.56 -5.17 13.09
CA TYR A 140 10.35 -5.83 12.07
C TYR A 140 11.40 -4.88 11.54
N LYS A 141 12.65 -5.33 11.46
CA LYS A 141 13.63 -4.71 10.58
C LYS A 141 13.29 -5.09 9.14
N SER A 142 13.09 -4.09 8.30
CA SER A 142 12.66 -4.24 6.91
C SER A 142 13.78 -3.87 5.94
N ALA A 143 13.55 -4.09 4.64
CA ALA A 143 14.54 -3.87 3.58
C ALA A 143 15.86 -4.62 3.81
N THR A 144 15.81 -5.77 4.49
CA THR A 144 16.98 -6.65 4.64
C THR A 144 17.05 -7.62 3.45
N PRO A 145 18.24 -8.16 3.11
CA PRO A 145 18.37 -9.16 2.05
C PRO A 145 17.55 -10.44 2.28
N ALA A 146 17.20 -10.74 3.54
CA ALA A 146 16.42 -11.90 3.94
C ALA A 146 14.91 -11.61 4.05
N GLY A 147 14.46 -10.40 3.69
CA GLY A 147 13.08 -9.94 3.90
C GLY A 147 12.87 -9.25 5.25
N ASN A 148 11.63 -9.23 5.73
CA ASN A 148 11.32 -8.65 7.04
C ASN A 148 11.79 -9.59 8.15
N GLN A 149 12.59 -9.07 9.08
CA GLN A 149 13.09 -9.80 10.24
C GLN A 149 12.44 -9.24 11.51
N GLN A 150 11.66 -10.05 12.22
CA GLN A 150 11.12 -9.65 13.52
C GLN A 150 12.25 -9.48 14.54
N ILE A 151 12.30 -8.33 15.19
CA ILE A 151 13.34 -7.99 16.17
C ILE A 151 12.78 -7.81 17.59
N ALA A 152 11.48 -7.51 17.72
CA ALA A 152 10.83 -7.37 19.02
C ALA A 152 9.33 -7.67 18.96
N THR A 153 8.81 -8.09 20.12
CA THR A 153 7.38 -8.23 20.41
C THR A 153 7.13 -7.61 21.79
N ILE A 154 6.12 -6.77 21.90
CA ILE A 154 5.71 -6.09 23.14
C ILE A 154 4.26 -6.48 23.40
N GLU A 155 4.01 -7.17 24.50
CA GLU A 155 2.67 -7.65 24.91
C GLU A 155 2.28 -7.17 26.30
N ASP A 156 3.26 -6.72 27.11
CA ASP A 156 2.96 -6.19 28.44
C ASP A 156 2.41 -4.77 28.34
N LYS A 157 1.41 -4.49 29.19
CA LYS A 157 0.67 -3.23 29.15
C LYS A 157 1.56 -1.99 29.30
N ALA A 158 2.53 -2.04 30.21
CA ALA A 158 3.41 -0.90 30.47
C ALA A 158 4.35 -0.62 29.28
N GLY A 159 4.88 -1.68 28.65
CA GLY A 159 5.68 -1.58 27.44
C GLY A 159 4.89 -1.01 26.27
N ILE A 160 3.65 -1.47 26.08
CA ILE A 160 2.75 -0.94 25.03
C ILE A 160 2.46 0.54 25.28
N GLU A 161 2.05 0.92 26.49
CA GLU A 161 1.74 2.31 26.83
C GLU A 161 2.95 3.23 26.61
N ASN A 162 4.13 2.82 27.06
CA ASN A 162 5.37 3.58 26.86
C ASN A 162 5.71 3.72 25.36
N PHE A 163 5.64 2.63 24.59
CA PHE A 163 5.93 2.67 23.15
C PHE A 163 4.97 3.60 22.40
N LEU A 164 3.67 3.49 22.68
CA LEU A 164 2.65 4.35 22.06
C LEU A 164 2.78 5.82 22.49
N GLU A 165 3.22 6.07 23.73
CA GLU A 165 3.53 7.42 24.20
C GLU A 165 4.68 8.04 23.39
N ILE A 166 5.74 7.28 23.09
CA ILE A 166 6.86 7.75 22.25
C ILE A 166 6.37 8.14 20.85
N LEU A 167 5.53 7.30 20.22
CA LEU A 167 4.94 7.60 18.92
C LEU A 167 4.07 8.87 18.97
N SER A 168 3.18 8.94 19.97
CA SER A 168 2.22 10.04 20.13
C SER A 168 2.88 11.38 20.44
N ASN A 169 4.03 11.37 21.13
CA ASN A 169 4.81 12.55 21.48
C ASN A 169 5.85 12.94 20.41
N SER A 170 5.81 12.31 19.24
CA SER A 170 6.65 12.69 18.12
C SER A 170 6.41 14.15 17.70
N LYS A 171 7.43 14.80 17.14
CA LYS A 171 7.39 16.22 16.77
C LYS A 171 7.38 16.35 15.26
N GLU A 172 6.33 16.95 14.72
CA GLU A 172 6.27 17.28 13.29
C GLU A 172 7.50 18.08 12.86
N ALA A 173 8.10 17.66 11.76
CA ALA A 173 9.29 18.25 11.19
C ALA A 173 9.24 18.15 9.66
N PRO A 174 8.30 18.85 8.98
CA PRO A 174 8.09 18.71 7.53
C PRO A 174 9.32 19.13 6.69
N ALA A 175 10.20 19.96 7.25
CA ALA A 175 11.45 20.39 6.61
C ALA A 175 12.65 19.47 6.93
N PHE A 176 12.46 18.42 7.73
CA PHE A 176 13.52 17.46 8.05
C PHE A 176 13.98 16.74 6.78
N GLN A 177 15.29 16.55 6.66
CA GLN A 177 15.91 15.79 5.59
C GLN A 177 16.79 14.71 6.23
N PRO A 178 16.47 13.42 6.03
CA PRO A 178 17.27 12.34 6.59
C PRO A 178 18.72 12.38 6.10
N ASN A 179 19.66 12.07 6.99
CA ASN A 179 21.06 11.94 6.61
C ASN A 179 21.30 10.64 5.82
N THR A 180 21.62 10.77 4.53
CA THR A 180 21.91 9.62 3.65
C THR A 180 23.39 9.50 3.26
N SER A 181 24.28 10.24 3.92
CA SER A 181 25.72 10.29 3.58
C SER A 181 26.43 8.95 3.68
N THR A 182 25.95 8.04 4.53
CA THR A 182 26.51 6.69 4.74
C THR A 182 25.64 5.58 4.17
N GLY A 183 24.60 5.91 3.42
CA GLY A 183 23.62 4.97 2.86
C GLY A 183 22.18 5.30 3.26
N ASP A 184 21.25 4.44 2.87
CA ASP A 184 19.83 4.60 3.18
C ASP A 184 19.55 4.40 4.69
N PRO A 185 18.56 5.11 5.26
CA PRO A 185 18.14 4.91 6.63
C PRO A 185 17.73 3.46 6.92
N ILE A 186 18.08 2.97 8.11
CA ILE A 186 17.59 1.68 8.59
C ILE A 186 16.08 1.78 8.75
N SER A 187 15.34 0.85 8.15
CA SER A 187 13.88 0.89 8.10
C SER A 187 13.26 -0.20 8.96
N TYR A 188 12.27 0.19 9.75
CA TYR A 188 11.52 -0.67 10.65
C TYR A 188 10.02 -0.60 10.31
N GLN A 189 9.33 -1.74 10.41
CA GLN A 189 7.88 -1.82 10.34
C GLN A 189 7.35 -2.07 11.74
N ILE A 190 6.46 -1.20 12.19
CA ILE A 190 5.77 -1.28 13.47
C ILE A 190 4.35 -1.77 13.18
N ILE A 191 3.97 -2.91 13.76
CA ILE A 191 2.62 -3.46 13.63
C ILE A 191 1.90 -3.36 14.96
N LEU A 192 0.79 -2.63 14.97
CA LEU A 192 -0.10 -2.50 16.11
C LEU A 192 -1.28 -3.47 15.93
N TYR A 193 -1.35 -4.46 16.81
CA TYR A 193 -2.44 -5.43 16.83
C TYR A 193 -3.54 -4.98 17.80
N THR A 194 -4.78 -5.04 17.32
CA THR A 194 -5.98 -4.80 18.12
C THR A 194 -6.84 -6.07 18.11
N ASP A 195 -8.08 -6.00 18.62
CA ASP A 195 -9.04 -7.11 18.52
C ASP A 195 -9.69 -7.23 17.11
N GLU A 196 -9.29 -6.37 16.16
CA GLU A 196 -9.79 -6.37 14.79
C GLU A 196 -9.01 -7.35 13.87
N PRO A 197 -9.63 -7.86 12.78
CA PRO A 197 -8.97 -8.74 11.80
C PRO A 197 -7.77 -8.12 11.08
N ILE A 198 -7.65 -6.79 11.09
CA ILE A 198 -6.61 -6.03 10.39
C ILE A 198 -5.78 -5.25 11.40
N THR A 199 -4.49 -5.09 11.11
CA THR A 199 -3.55 -4.34 11.96
C THR A 199 -3.34 -2.92 11.44
N TYR A 200 -2.65 -2.09 12.23
CA TYR A 200 -2.08 -0.84 11.74
C TYR A 200 -0.58 -0.99 11.58
N LYS A 201 -0.06 -0.64 10.40
CA LYS A 201 1.36 -0.76 10.09
C LYS A 201 1.96 0.60 9.76
N TYR A 202 3.04 0.94 10.45
CA TYR A 202 3.77 2.20 10.28
C TYR A 202 5.24 1.94 10.01
N SER A 203 5.86 2.79 9.18
CA SER A 203 7.29 2.75 8.93
C SER A 203 8.01 3.74 9.84
N VAL A 204 9.02 3.25 10.58
CA VAL A 204 9.95 4.06 11.37
C VAL A 204 11.33 3.90 10.76
N HIS A 205 12.10 4.97 10.71
CA HIS A 205 13.41 5.00 10.08
C HIS A 205 14.46 5.59 11.02
N TYR A 206 15.71 5.17 10.84
CA TYR A 206 16.87 5.69 11.56
C TYR A 206 17.99 6.03 10.57
N ASP A 207 18.37 7.31 10.50
CA ASP A 207 19.38 7.82 9.56
C ASP A 207 20.83 7.82 10.10
N GLY A 208 21.05 7.13 11.23
CA GLY A 208 22.33 7.13 11.93
C GLY A 208 22.45 8.18 13.04
N ASN A 209 21.49 9.12 13.14
CA ASN A 209 21.42 10.10 14.22
C ASN A 209 19.99 10.30 14.77
N THR A 210 18.98 10.20 13.92
CA THR A 210 17.60 10.62 14.22
C THR A 210 16.62 9.52 13.87
N TYR A 211 15.71 9.21 14.78
CA TYR A 211 14.54 8.38 14.49
C TYR A 211 13.40 9.25 13.96
N PHE A 212 12.77 8.83 12.86
CA PHE A 212 11.66 9.55 12.25
C PHE A 212 10.66 8.61 11.59
N TRP A 213 9.44 9.09 11.40
CA TRP A 213 8.32 8.34 10.82
C TRP A 213 7.30 9.28 10.17
N TYR A 214 6.23 8.71 9.61
CA TYR A 214 5.22 9.44 8.83
C TYR A 214 3.79 9.14 9.31
N PRO A 215 3.38 9.63 10.50
CA PRO A 215 2.00 9.43 11.00
C PRO A 215 0.96 10.14 10.12
N SER A 216 1.33 11.31 9.59
CA SER A 216 0.59 12.10 8.61
C SER A 216 1.58 12.84 7.70
N GLU A 217 2.56 13.51 8.33
CA GLU A 217 3.74 14.12 7.71
C GLU A 217 4.99 13.61 8.44
N THR A 218 6.18 13.98 7.98
CA THR A 218 7.44 13.64 8.67
C THR A 218 7.43 14.12 10.11
N ALA A 219 7.66 13.21 11.06
CA ALA A 219 7.78 13.50 12.47
C ALA A 219 9.03 12.84 13.08
N ILE A 220 9.66 13.53 14.03
CA ILE A 220 10.85 13.06 14.75
C ILE A 220 10.42 12.40 16.06
N LEU A 221 10.99 11.24 16.34
CA LEU A 221 10.75 10.45 17.56
C LEU A 221 11.79 10.78 18.63
N SER A 222 11.45 10.51 19.90
CA SER A 222 12.45 10.50 20.99
C SER A 222 13.46 9.37 20.77
N ASP A 223 14.71 9.59 21.17
CA ASP A 223 15.76 8.55 21.16
C ASP A 223 15.41 7.36 22.07
N ASP A 224 14.47 7.54 23.00
CA ASP A 224 13.96 6.46 23.87
C ASP A 224 13.41 5.27 23.05
N ILE A 225 12.97 5.49 21.81
CA ILE A 225 12.52 4.43 20.89
C ILE A 225 13.60 3.35 20.67
N GLN A 226 14.87 3.71 20.81
CA GLN A 226 15.99 2.77 20.68
C GLN A 226 15.85 1.58 21.63
N HIS A 227 15.27 1.76 22.82
CA HIS A 227 15.08 0.69 23.81
C HIS A 227 14.21 -0.46 23.29
N PHE A 228 13.40 -0.21 22.26
CA PHE A 228 12.52 -1.19 21.64
C PHE A 228 13.03 -1.68 20.28
N ILE A 229 13.84 -0.88 19.58
CA ILE A 229 14.17 -1.08 18.16
C ILE A 229 15.65 -1.44 17.94
N SER A 230 16.55 -1.18 18.89
CA SER A 230 17.95 -1.60 18.77
C SER A 230 18.09 -3.11 18.97
N GLU A 231 18.82 -3.79 18.08
CA GLU A 231 19.25 -5.17 18.28
C GLU A 231 20.05 -5.25 19.60
N LYS A 232 19.63 -6.12 20.53
CA LYS A 232 20.39 -6.44 21.76
C LYS A 232 21.54 -7.37 21.45
#